data_AF-A0A0J1IHY4-F1
#
_entry.id   AF-A0A0J1IHY4-F1
#
_cell.length_a   1.000
_cell.length_b   1.000
_cell.length_c   1.000
_cell.angle_alpha   90.00
_cell.angle_beta   90.00
_cell.angle_gamma   90.00
#
_symmetry.space_group_name_H-M   'P 1'
#
loop_
_entity.id
_entity.type
_entity.pdbx_description
1 polymer ?
#
loop_
_entity_poly.entity_id
_entity_poly.type
_entity_poly.pdbx_seq_one_letter_code
_entity_poly.pdbx_strand_id
1 'polypeptide(L)'
;MNNFQWLWQSGINYVLYSIVIVSGLYISYQIMMDSVKIKYQEVNYKYRIRRIKSGNASPESHTYKHPFFKHISLLIRTTSNHRSDNDTGVFLLFTALLGLTSFAFIYYLIKDFVIALLFGLLLMTVPYLMLRIKLNKLRYVMSTEFLSMVQKLTQAYSVNKYDIYYALSAMQNEIQNKSLRKVTVRLITDLQLSRNEQELRDSIQVFTYTTGTNWSKRLGSIILKGYKYKENVLHSLLVLTKQIEDTEEMLEEEQSLTVESIYDGFLTVPLFIGSLLLGYFTSGAQDWFKLQFGEKWTLFTFCLSVVGTVFSLIISIYLKHPKNDL
;
A
#
# COMPACT_ATOMS: atom_id res chain seq x y z
N MET A 1 12.49 -56.71 7.85
CA MET A 1 13.07 -56.29 9.14
C MET A 1 14.01 -55.06 9.07
N ASN A 2 14.04 -54.27 7.98
CA ASN A 2 14.95 -53.11 7.84
C ASN A 2 14.31 -51.72 8.05
N ASN A 3 12.99 -51.56 7.92
CA ASN A 3 12.37 -50.23 8.02
C ASN A 3 12.28 -49.72 9.46
N PHE A 4 12.22 -50.62 10.44
CA PHE A 4 12.09 -50.25 11.85
C PHE A 4 13.41 -49.75 12.46
N GLN A 5 14.55 -50.34 12.06
CA GLN A 5 15.88 -49.85 12.47
C GLN A 5 16.22 -48.50 11.81
N TRP A 6 15.82 -48.27 10.56
CA TRP A 6 16.01 -46.98 9.90
C TRP A 6 15.19 -45.86 10.59
N LEU A 7 13.93 -46.13 10.93
CA LEU A 7 13.07 -45.20 11.67
C LEU A 7 13.62 -44.89 13.06
N TRP A 8 14.14 -45.89 13.77
CA TRP A 8 14.68 -45.69 15.12
C TRP A 8 15.99 -44.91 15.11
N GLN A 9 16.92 -45.23 14.19
CA GLN A 9 18.27 -44.66 14.23
C GLN A 9 18.39 -43.35 13.45
N SER A 10 17.73 -43.24 12.29
CA SER A 10 17.75 -42.01 11.49
C SER A 10 16.63 -41.06 11.87
N GLY A 11 15.43 -41.57 12.20
CA GLY A 11 14.28 -40.75 12.58
C GLY A 11 14.50 -39.99 13.90
N ILE A 12 15.10 -40.63 14.91
CA ILE A 12 15.46 -39.95 16.17
C ILE A 12 16.44 -38.81 15.92
N ASN A 13 17.43 -39.01 15.04
CA ASN A 13 18.39 -37.95 14.69
C ASN A 13 17.71 -36.78 13.97
N TYR A 14 16.79 -37.03 13.02
CA TYR A 14 16.05 -35.95 12.36
C TYR A 14 15.12 -35.20 13.32
N VAL A 15 14.49 -35.89 14.28
CA VAL A 15 13.68 -35.25 15.32
C VAL A 15 14.56 -34.39 16.23
N LEU A 16 15.73 -34.89 16.65
CA LEU A 16 16.69 -34.14 17.45
C LEU A 16 17.23 -32.91 16.69
N TYR A 17 17.58 -33.04 15.41
CA TYR A 17 17.98 -31.89 14.58
C TYR A 17 16.86 -30.87 14.41
N SER A 18 15.62 -31.33 14.25
CA SER A 18 14.44 -30.45 14.17
C SER A 18 14.24 -29.67 15.47
N ILE A 19 14.39 -30.32 16.62
CA ILE A 19 14.29 -29.68 17.93
C ILE A 19 15.43 -28.67 18.15
N VAL A 20 16.66 -28.99 17.75
CA VAL A 20 17.81 -28.07 17.84
C VAL A 20 17.62 -26.87 16.92
N ILE A 21 17.09 -27.05 15.71
CA ILE A 21 16.81 -25.95 14.78
C ILE A 21 15.67 -25.08 15.30
N VAL A 22 14.59 -25.67 15.80
CA VAL A 22 13.44 -24.92 16.35
C VAL A 22 13.84 -24.17 17.62
N SER A 23 14.61 -24.79 18.51
CA SER A 23 15.12 -24.11 19.72
C SER A 23 16.14 -23.02 19.38
N GLY A 24 17.03 -23.25 18.42
CA GLY A 24 17.97 -22.24 17.93
C GLY A 24 17.26 -21.04 17.29
N LEU A 25 16.23 -21.29 16.47
CA LEU A 25 15.38 -20.24 15.90
C LEU A 25 14.58 -19.50 16.98
N TYR A 26 14.09 -20.20 18.00
CA TYR A 26 13.35 -19.60 19.11
C TYR A 26 14.24 -18.71 19.98
N ILE A 27 15.45 -19.16 20.32
CA ILE A 27 16.44 -18.38 21.08
C ILE A 27 16.93 -17.19 20.26
N SER A 28 17.23 -17.39 18.97
CA SER A 28 17.60 -16.28 18.07
C SER A 28 16.47 -15.27 17.91
N TYR A 29 15.22 -15.72 17.86
CA TYR A 29 14.04 -14.86 17.81
C TYR A 29 13.87 -14.06 19.12
N GLN A 30 14.05 -14.70 20.29
CA GLN A 30 14.03 -14.05 21.60
C GLN A 30 15.14 -12.99 21.73
N ILE A 31 16.39 -13.33 21.42
CA ILE A 31 17.53 -12.39 21.48
C ILE A 31 17.33 -11.22 20.50
N MET A 32 16.81 -11.51 19.30
CA MET A 32 16.51 -10.46 18.32
C MET A 32 15.35 -9.58 18.80
N MET A 33 14.29 -10.15 19.39
CA MET A 33 13.16 -9.37 19.90
C MET A 33 13.54 -8.54 21.11
N ASP A 34 14.34 -9.04 22.05
CA ASP A 34 14.79 -8.27 23.21
C ASP A 34 15.75 -7.16 22.80
N SER A 35 16.69 -7.45 21.90
CA SER A 35 17.60 -6.44 21.35
C SER A 35 16.84 -5.38 20.55
N VAL A 36 15.84 -5.78 19.75
CA VAL A 36 15.00 -4.86 18.98
C VAL A 36 14.08 -4.06 19.89
N LYS A 37 13.52 -4.64 20.95
CA LYS A 37 12.61 -3.97 21.88
C LYS A 37 13.33 -2.93 22.73
N ILE A 38 14.54 -3.24 23.19
CA ILE A 38 15.41 -2.29 23.92
C ILE A 38 15.84 -1.15 22.98
N LYS A 39 16.30 -1.46 21.76
CA LYS A 39 16.63 -0.41 20.76
C LYS A 39 15.40 0.40 20.36
N TYR A 40 14.24 -0.22 20.23
CA TYR A 40 12.98 0.45 19.88
C TYR A 40 12.51 1.39 21.00
N GLN A 41 12.68 1.00 22.26
CA GLN A 41 12.39 1.85 23.42
C GLN A 41 13.38 3.02 23.53
N GLU A 42 14.68 2.80 23.33
CA GLU A 42 15.68 3.87 23.30
C GLU A 42 15.45 4.85 22.14
N VAL A 43 15.10 4.32 20.98
CA VAL A 43 14.79 5.10 19.78
C VAL A 43 13.53 5.92 20.02
N ASN A 44 12.44 5.34 20.55
CA ASN A 44 11.24 6.09 20.89
C ASN A 44 11.45 7.13 22.00
N TYR A 45 12.29 6.84 22.98
CA TYR A 45 12.68 7.81 24.02
C TYR A 45 13.47 8.98 23.44
N LYS A 46 14.47 8.70 22.59
CA LYS A 46 15.24 9.74 21.86
C LYS A 46 14.37 10.52 20.87
N TYR A 47 13.41 9.87 20.19
CA TYR A 47 12.44 10.53 19.32
C TYR A 47 11.47 11.41 20.10
N ARG A 48 11.01 10.99 21.28
CA ARG A 48 10.14 11.79 22.15
C ARG A 48 10.87 13.04 22.66
N ILE A 49 12.13 12.90 23.07
CA ILE A 49 12.97 14.03 23.49
C ILE A 49 13.28 14.96 22.32
N ARG A 50 13.60 14.42 21.13
CA ARG A 50 13.81 15.23 19.92
C ARG A 50 12.56 15.95 19.46
N ARG A 51 11.38 15.35 19.58
CA ARG A 51 10.09 15.98 19.20
C ARG A 51 9.69 17.11 20.15
N ILE A 52 10.08 17.03 21.41
CA ILE A 52 9.92 18.11 22.40
C ILE A 52 10.94 19.23 22.14
N LYS A 53 12.18 18.89 21.74
CA LYS A 53 13.22 19.87 21.35
C LYS A 53 13.00 20.48 19.95
N SER A 54 12.33 19.79 19.04
CA SER A 54 12.08 20.19 17.65
C SER A 54 10.72 20.87 17.44
N GLY A 55 10.03 21.28 18.51
CA GLY A 55 8.84 22.13 18.40
C GLY A 55 9.09 23.47 17.68
N ASN A 56 10.37 23.86 17.50
CA ASN A 56 10.82 25.07 16.80
C ASN A 56 11.63 24.80 15.53
N ALA A 57 11.78 23.55 15.09
CA ALA A 57 12.53 23.23 13.88
C ALA A 57 11.68 22.31 13.00
N SER A 58 11.19 22.88 11.89
CA SER A 58 10.59 22.14 10.78
C SER A 58 11.43 20.91 10.47
N PRO A 59 10.85 19.70 10.36
CA PRO A 59 11.64 18.50 10.12
C PRO A 59 12.33 18.65 8.77
N GLU A 60 13.65 18.82 8.79
CA GLU A 60 14.49 18.77 7.60
C GLU A 60 14.20 17.45 6.89
N SER A 61 13.42 17.54 5.81
CA SER A 61 13.21 16.41 4.94
C SER A 61 14.55 16.09 4.32
N HIS A 62 15.13 14.94 4.68
CA HIS A 62 16.17 14.32 3.85
C HIS A 62 15.63 14.24 2.43
N THR A 63 16.05 15.18 1.60
CA THR A 63 15.58 15.29 0.23
C THR A 63 16.44 14.32 -0.53
N TYR A 64 15.95 13.08 -0.70
CA TYR A 64 16.62 12.09 -1.55
C TYR A 64 16.84 12.71 -2.92
N LYS A 65 18.11 12.86 -3.34
CA LYS A 65 18.46 13.48 -4.64
C LYS A 65 17.95 12.66 -5.83
N HIS A 66 17.86 11.35 -5.67
CA HIS A 66 17.45 10.45 -6.75
C HIS A 66 15.91 10.30 -6.82
N PRO A 67 15.29 10.45 -8.01
CA PRO A 67 13.84 10.50 -8.17
C PRO A 67 13.13 9.21 -7.72
N PHE A 68 13.74 8.04 -7.94
CA PHE A 68 13.20 6.75 -7.51
C PHE A 68 13.07 6.63 -5.98
N PHE A 69 14.13 6.97 -5.24
CA PHE A 69 14.13 6.93 -3.78
C PHE A 69 13.17 7.95 -3.19
N LYS A 70 13.12 9.15 -3.79
CA LYS A 70 12.12 10.16 -3.44
C LYS A 70 10.72 9.59 -3.60
N HIS A 71 10.41 8.98 -4.75
CA HIS A 71 9.11 8.38 -5.01
C HIS A 71 8.74 7.29 -3.98
N ILE A 72 9.64 6.34 -3.69
CA ILE A 72 9.39 5.28 -2.70
C ILE A 72 9.20 5.87 -1.30
N SER A 73 10.05 6.79 -0.88
CA SER A 73 9.94 7.44 0.43
C SER A 73 8.60 8.15 0.60
N LEU A 74 8.09 8.75 -0.48
CA LEU A 74 6.79 9.40 -0.50
C LEU A 74 5.64 8.39 -0.42
N LEU A 75 5.76 7.29 -1.15
CA LEU A 75 4.78 6.19 -1.15
C LEU A 75 4.67 5.53 0.24
N ILE A 76 5.79 5.30 0.91
CA ILE A 76 5.82 4.73 2.26
C ILE A 76 5.26 5.74 3.27
N ARG A 77 5.67 7.01 3.19
CA ARG A 77 5.18 8.07 4.11
C ARG A 77 3.68 8.34 3.98
N THR A 78 3.10 8.11 2.81
CA THR A 78 1.65 8.28 2.57
C THR A 78 0.83 7.07 3.01
N THR A 79 1.39 5.87 2.92
CA THR A 79 0.68 4.62 3.26
C THR A 79 0.94 4.12 4.68
N SER A 80 2.03 4.53 5.32
CA SER A 80 2.37 4.17 6.70
C SER A 80 1.90 5.24 7.69
N ASN A 81 1.25 4.81 8.77
CA ASN A 81 0.89 5.71 9.88
C ASN A 81 2.12 6.10 10.73
N HIS A 82 3.22 5.35 10.62
CA HIS A 82 4.46 5.58 11.36
C HIS A 82 5.49 6.23 10.44
N ARG A 83 6.16 7.27 10.94
CA ARG A 83 7.16 8.05 10.20
C ARG A 83 8.54 7.75 10.77
N SER A 84 9.25 6.79 10.21
CA SER A 84 10.68 6.60 10.47
C SER A 84 11.47 6.91 9.21
N ASP A 85 12.59 7.63 9.36
CA ASP A 85 13.44 7.98 8.23
C ASP A 85 14.16 6.76 7.63
N ASN A 86 14.23 5.66 8.40
CA ASN A 86 14.83 4.40 7.96
C ASN A 86 13.84 3.47 7.21
N ASP A 87 12.55 3.81 7.14
CA ASP A 87 11.53 2.94 6.55
C ASP A 87 11.80 2.66 5.06
N THR A 88 12.42 3.61 4.36
CA THR A 88 12.77 3.45 2.93
C THR A 88 13.90 2.44 2.73
N GLY A 89 14.92 2.48 3.59
CA GLY A 89 16.04 1.54 3.55
C GLY A 89 15.61 0.11 3.92
N VAL A 90 14.80 -0.02 4.98
CA VAL A 90 14.24 -1.31 5.42
C VAL A 90 13.37 -1.93 4.32
N PHE A 91 12.52 -1.13 3.66
CA PHE A 91 11.70 -1.60 2.55
C PHE A 91 12.56 -2.14 1.40
N LEU A 92 13.57 -1.39 0.96
CA LEU A 92 14.44 -1.81 -0.14
C LEU A 92 15.23 -3.07 0.21
N LEU A 93 15.78 -3.16 1.42
CA LEU A 93 16.47 -4.35 1.90
C LEU A 93 15.53 -5.56 1.88
N PHE A 94 14.30 -5.40 2.41
CA PHE A 94 13.30 -6.46 2.41
C PHE A 94 12.96 -6.91 0.98
N THR A 95 12.75 -5.99 0.04
CA THR A 95 12.48 -6.33 -1.36
C THR A 95 13.63 -7.07 -2.03
N ALA A 96 14.86 -6.62 -1.81
CA ALA A 96 16.05 -7.25 -2.37
C ALA A 96 16.29 -8.65 -1.77
N LEU A 97 16.10 -8.80 -0.45
CA LEU A 97 16.23 -10.09 0.23
C LEU A 97 15.18 -11.08 -0.27
N LEU A 98 13.93 -10.65 -0.44
CA LEU A 98 12.86 -11.49 -1.00
C LEU A 98 13.17 -11.94 -2.43
N GLY A 99 13.65 -11.02 -3.29
CA GLY A 99 14.06 -11.36 -4.65
C GLY A 99 15.23 -12.34 -4.69
N LEU A 100 16.25 -12.13 -3.86
CA LEU A 100 17.44 -12.99 -3.78
C LEU A 100 17.13 -14.38 -3.21
N THR A 101 16.32 -14.49 -2.16
CA THR A 101 15.93 -15.79 -1.60
C THR A 101 15.06 -16.57 -2.59
N SER A 102 14.15 -15.89 -3.28
CA SER A 102 13.37 -16.50 -4.36
C SER A 102 14.25 -16.99 -5.51
N PHE A 103 15.22 -16.19 -5.93
CA PHE A 103 16.18 -16.57 -6.96
C PHE A 103 16.94 -17.84 -6.57
N ALA A 104 17.53 -17.85 -5.36
CA ALA A 104 18.30 -18.98 -4.87
C ALA A 104 17.46 -20.26 -4.76
N PHE A 105 16.22 -20.13 -4.28
CA PHE A 105 15.28 -21.26 -4.16
C PHE A 105 14.93 -21.87 -5.52
N ILE A 106 14.57 -21.04 -6.50
CA ILE A 106 14.19 -21.52 -7.84
C ILE A 106 15.41 -22.05 -8.60
N TYR A 107 16.57 -21.44 -8.43
CA TYR A 107 17.82 -21.94 -8.97
C TYR A 107 18.14 -23.34 -8.42
N TYR A 108 17.95 -23.56 -7.11
CA TYR A 108 18.16 -24.87 -6.50
C TYR A 108 17.21 -25.94 -7.06
N LEU A 109 15.95 -25.58 -7.34
CA LEU A 109 14.94 -26.51 -7.86
C LEU A 109 15.11 -26.83 -9.35
N ILE A 110 15.25 -25.81 -10.19
CA ILE A 110 15.21 -25.95 -11.66
C ILE A 110 16.61 -26.09 -12.27
N LYS A 111 17.65 -25.67 -11.53
CA LYS A 111 19.06 -25.61 -11.96
C LYS A 111 19.27 -24.81 -13.25
N ASP A 112 18.41 -23.83 -13.46
CA ASP A 112 18.43 -22.95 -14.63
C ASP A 112 18.53 -21.49 -14.18
N PHE A 113 19.62 -20.85 -14.56
CA PHE A 113 19.94 -19.49 -14.13
C PHE A 113 18.94 -18.46 -14.68
N VAL A 114 18.55 -18.59 -15.96
CA VAL A 114 17.70 -17.60 -16.64
C VAL A 114 16.30 -17.62 -16.04
N ILE A 115 15.75 -18.82 -15.85
CA ILE A 115 14.44 -19.02 -15.24
C ILE A 115 14.42 -18.49 -13.80
N ALA A 116 15.43 -18.85 -13.01
CA ALA A 116 15.54 -18.38 -11.63
C ALA A 116 15.60 -16.85 -11.54
N LEU A 117 16.38 -16.21 -12.42
CA LEU A 117 16.53 -14.75 -12.48
C LEU A 117 15.20 -14.07 -12.80
N LEU A 118 14.47 -14.58 -13.80
CA LEU A 118 13.16 -14.06 -14.18
C LEU A 118 12.18 -14.10 -13.01
N PHE A 119 12.07 -15.23 -12.32
CA PHE A 119 11.17 -15.35 -11.17
C PHE A 119 11.59 -14.50 -9.97
N GLY A 120 12.90 -14.42 -9.69
CA GLY A 120 13.44 -13.55 -8.64
C GLY A 120 13.09 -12.07 -8.88
N LEU A 121 13.20 -11.61 -10.14
CA LEU A 121 12.79 -10.26 -10.53
C LEU A 121 11.28 -10.06 -10.40
N LEU A 122 10.46 -11.01 -10.87
CA LEU A 122 9.00 -10.92 -10.73
C LEU A 122 8.59 -10.80 -9.26
N LEU A 123 9.11 -11.66 -8.38
CA LEU A 123 8.77 -11.63 -6.96
C LEU A 123 9.32 -10.39 -6.23
N MET A 124 10.44 -9.82 -6.68
CA MET A 124 10.95 -8.54 -6.19
C MET A 124 9.97 -7.37 -6.43
N THR A 125 9.12 -7.45 -7.45
CA THR A 125 8.11 -6.39 -7.74
C THR A 125 6.88 -6.45 -6.83
N VAL A 126 6.60 -7.60 -6.19
CA VAL A 126 5.37 -7.83 -5.41
C VAL A 126 5.22 -6.83 -4.24
N PRO A 127 6.24 -6.56 -3.40
CA PRO A 127 6.11 -5.60 -2.30
C PRO A 127 5.81 -4.17 -2.77
N TYR A 128 6.34 -3.78 -3.94
CA TYR A 128 6.05 -2.48 -4.54
C TYR A 128 4.60 -2.41 -5.04
N LEU A 129 4.10 -3.46 -5.68
CA LEU A 129 2.68 -3.55 -6.09
C LEU A 129 1.74 -3.51 -4.89
N MET A 130 2.09 -4.16 -3.77
CA MET A 130 1.33 -4.08 -2.52
C MET A 130 1.23 -2.66 -1.96
N LEU A 131 2.33 -1.90 -1.98
CA LEU A 131 2.33 -0.49 -1.60
C LEU A 131 1.45 0.34 -2.53
N ARG A 132 1.51 0.10 -3.85
CA ARG A 132 0.65 0.75 -4.84
C ARG A 132 -0.82 0.47 -4.59
N ILE A 133 -1.19 -0.77 -4.26
CA ILE A 133 -2.57 -1.14 -3.90
C ILE A 133 -3.02 -0.39 -2.64
N LYS A 134 -2.19 -0.32 -1.59
CA LYS A 134 -2.53 0.43 -0.37
C LYS A 134 -2.77 1.92 -0.66
N LEU A 135 -1.91 2.52 -1.48
CA LEU A 135 -2.07 3.91 -1.90
C LEU A 135 -3.35 4.09 -2.73
N ASN A 136 -3.64 3.15 -3.63
CA ASN A 136 -4.83 3.21 -4.48
C ASN A 136 -6.10 3.11 -3.64
N LYS A 137 -6.15 2.17 -2.68
CA LYS A 137 -7.26 2.05 -1.73
C LYS A 137 -7.46 3.31 -0.91
N LEU A 138 -6.38 3.93 -0.41
CA LEU A 138 -6.47 5.19 0.32
C LEU A 138 -7.06 6.29 -0.56
N ARG A 139 -6.58 6.43 -1.79
CA ARG A 139 -7.08 7.44 -2.74
C ARG A 139 -8.51 7.19 -3.17
N TYR A 140 -8.90 5.95 -3.40
CA TYR A 140 -10.28 5.57 -3.70
C TYR A 140 -11.22 6.01 -2.58
N VAL A 141 -10.91 5.64 -1.33
CA VAL A 141 -11.71 6.06 -0.16
C VAL A 141 -11.77 7.58 -0.01
N MET A 142 -10.65 8.28 -0.27
CA MET A 142 -10.62 9.73 -0.24
C MET A 142 -11.46 10.35 -1.36
N SER A 143 -11.52 9.70 -2.53
CA SER A 143 -12.30 10.12 -3.70
C SER A 143 -13.80 9.95 -3.48
N THR A 144 -14.23 8.79 -2.99
CA THR A 144 -15.66 8.50 -2.74
C THR A 144 -16.25 9.40 -1.65
N GLU A 145 -15.44 9.81 -0.67
CA GLU A 145 -15.88 10.78 0.34
C GLU A 145 -15.66 12.24 -0.08
N PHE A 146 -15.02 12.48 -1.24
CA PHE A 146 -14.66 13.81 -1.69
C PHE A 146 -15.89 14.64 -2.08
N LEU A 147 -16.85 14.04 -2.79
CA LEU A 147 -18.09 14.71 -3.17
C LEU A 147 -18.84 15.22 -1.93
N SER A 148 -19.08 14.33 -0.96
CA SER A 148 -19.74 14.68 0.31
C SER A 148 -18.99 15.79 1.05
N MET A 149 -17.66 15.78 1.02
CA MET A 149 -16.84 16.84 1.60
C MET A 149 -17.09 18.19 0.90
N VAL A 150 -17.06 18.23 -0.44
CA VAL A 150 -17.25 19.48 -1.20
C VAL A 150 -18.68 20.00 -1.05
N GLN A 151 -19.70 19.13 -1.03
CA GLN A 151 -21.08 19.51 -0.77
C GLN A 151 -21.26 20.15 0.62
N LYS A 152 -20.73 19.51 1.67
CA LYS A 152 -20.76 20.05 3.04
C LYS A 152 -20.00 21.37 3.15
N LEU A 153 -18.85 21.50 2.48
CA LEU A 153 -18.13 22.77 2.41
C LEU A 153 -18.96 23.85 1.74
N THR A 154 -19.65 23.52 0.64
CA THR A 154 -20.49 24.46 -0.11
C THR A 154 -21.65 24.97 0.75
N GLN A 155 -22.31 24.07 1.48
CA GLN A 155 -23.36 24.42 2.43
C GLN A 155 -22.83 25.24 3.61
N ALA A 156 -21.72 24.84 4.21
CA ALA A 156 -21.09 25.59 5.30
C ALA A 156 -20.63 26.99 4.82
N TYR A 157 -20.20 27.12 3.57
CA TYR A 157 -19.77 28.37 2.98
C TYR A 157 -20.93 29.35 2.77
N SER A 158 -22.11 28.87 2.35
CA SER A 158 -23.30 29.71 2.23
C SER A 158 -23.81 30.20 3.60
N VAL A 159 -23.76 29.35 4.63
CA VAL A 159 -24.18 29.68 6.00
C VAL A 159 -23.21 30.66 6.67
N ASN A 160 -21.90 30.49 6.46
CA ASN A 160 -20.85 31.31 7.11
C ASN A 160 -20.52 32.59 6.31
N LYS A 161 -21.51 33.20 5.65
CA LYS A 161 -21.36 34.48 4.93
C LYS A 161 -20.21 34.50 3.93
N TYR A 162 -19.96 33.39 3.24
CA TYR A 162 -18.91 33.27 2.22
C TYR A 162 -17.48 33.44 2.74
N ASP A 163 -17.19 33.06 3.99
CA ASP A 163 -15.81 32.93 4.47
C ASP A 163 -15.37 31.45 4.50
N ILE A 164 -14.34 31.14 3.71
CA ILE A 164 -13.86 29.76 3.52
C ILE A 164 -13.25 29.16 4.78
N TYR A 165 -12.63 29.98 5.64
CA TYR A 165 -11.97 29.49 6.84
C TYR A 165 -13.00 29.04 7.87
N TYR A 166 -14.05 29.85 8.08
CA TYR A 166 -15.15 29.48 8.96
C TYR A 166 -15.95 28.30 8.41
N ALA A 167 -16.14 28.23 7.09
CA ALA A 167 -16.79 27.10 6.44
C ALA A 167 -16.03 25.78 6.65
N LEU A 168 -14.70 25.78 6.42
CA LEU A 168 -13.83 24.62 6.68
C LEU A 168 -13.85 24.21 8.17
N SER A 169 -13.84 25.20 9.06
CA SER A 169 -13.87 24.96 10.52
C SER A 169 -15.20 24.35 10.98
N ALA A 170 -16.32 24.76 10.38
CA ALA A 170 -17.64 24.22 10.69
C ALA A 170 -17.78 22.77 10.22
N MET A 171 -17.34 22.46 8.99
CA MET A 171 -17.52 21.13 8.42
C MET A 171 -16.60 20.04 9.01
N GLN A 172 -15.50 20.40 9.70
CA GLN A 172 -14.46 19.44 10.10
C GLN A 172 -15.00 18.26 10.95
N ASN A 173 -16.06 18.50 11.73
CA ASN A 173 -16.68 17.51 12.60
C ASN A 173 -17.62 16.57 11.85
N GLU A 174 -18.08 16.96 10.66
CA GLU A 174 -19.00 16.19 9.82
C GLU A 174 -18.27 15.25 8.84
N ILE A 175 -16.94 15.34 8.77
CA ILE A 175 -16.11 14.45 7.95
C ILE A 175 -15.99 13.09 8.67
N GLN A 176 -16.58 12.07 8.04
CA GLN A 176 -16.60 10.70 8.56
C GLN A 176 -15.22 10.05 8.47
N ASN A 177 -14.52 10.21 7.32
CA ASN A 177 -13.17 9.68 7.19
C ASN A 177 -12.19 10.30 8.18
N LYS A 178 -11.55 9.45 8.99
CA LYS A 178 -10.50 9.90 9.92
C LYS A 178 -9.28 10.51 9.21
N SER A 179 -8.90 9.97 8.05
CA SER A 179 -7.74 10.46 7.28
C SER A 179 -8.05 11.81 6.63
N LEU A 180 -9.18 11.92 5.93
CA LEU A 180 -9.62 13.19 5.31
C LEU A 180 -9.82 14.28 6.38
N ARG A 181 -10.44 13.93 7.51
CA ARG A 181 -10.61 14.85 8.64
C ARG A 181 -9.27 15.34 9.16
N LYS A 182 -8.32 14.44 9.41
CA LYS A 182 -6.97 14.81 9.87
C LYS A 182 -6.26 15.76 8.91
N VAL A 183 -6.38 15.51 7.60
CA VAL A 183 -5.78 16.34 6.56
C VAL A 183 -6.47 17.70 6.47
N THR A 184 -7.79 17.74 6.63
CA THR A 184 -8.59 18.98 6.63
C THR A 184 -8.32 19.84 7.87
N VAL A 185 -8.31 19.25 9.07
CA VAL A 185 -7.94 19.94 10.33
C VAL A 185 -6.54 20.53 10.22
N ARG A 186 -5.61 19.79 9.62
CA ARG A 186 -4.26 20.29 9.37
C ARG A 186 -4.27 21.47 8.43
N LEU A 187 -5.00 21.39 7.31
CA LEU A 187 -5.16 22.51 6.39
C LEU A 187 -5.70 23.74 7.12
N ILE A 188 -6.76 23.62 7.92
CA ILE A 188 -7.34 24.74 8.69
C ILE A 188 -6.29 25.40 9.60
N THR A 189 -5.52 24.58 10.31
CA THR A 189 -4.43 25.05 11.18
C THR A 189 -3.38 25.80 10.37
N ASP A 190 -2.95 25.22 9.24
CA ASP A 190 -1.92 25.79 8.39
C ASP A 190 -2.40 27.08 7.69
N LEU A 191 -3.69 27.18 7.32
CA LEU A 191 -4.31 28.42 6.81
C LEU A 191 -4.17 29.55 7.85
N GLN A 192 -4.51 29.28 9.10
CA GLN A 192 -4.47 30.27 10.19
C GLN A 192 -3.04 30.72 10.53
N LEU A 193 -2.06 29.81 10.43
CA LEU A 193 -0.67 30.09 10.79
C LEU A 193 0.16 30.69 9.63
N SER A 194 -0.29 30.52 8.38
CA SER A 194 0.43 30.99 7.21
C SER A 194 0.61 32.51 7.21
N ARG A 195 1.87 32.96 7.09
CA ARG A 195 2.21 34.41 7.12
C ARG A 195 2.41 34.99 5.74
N ASN A 196 2.75 34.15 4.76
CA ASN A 196 3.01 34.55 3.39
C ASN A 196 2.23 33.67 2.40
N GLU A 197 2.17 34.11 1.13
CA GLU A 197 1.44 33.38 0.09
C GLU A 197 2.05 32.02 -0.24
N GLN A 198 3.38 31.91 -0.11
CA GLN A 198 4.09 30.69 -0.45
C GLN A 198 3.75 29.56 0.53
N GLU A 199 3.76 29.83 1.84
CA GLU A 199 3.36 28.91 2.90
C GLU A 199 1.90 28.47 2.75
N LEU A 200 1.03 29.39 2.33
CA LEU A 200 -0.36 29.08 2.03
C LEU A 200 -0.49 28.10 0.85
N ARG A 201 0.24 28.35 -0.24
CA ARG A 201 0.27 27.48 -1.42
C ARG A 201 0.86 26.10 -1.09
N ASP A 202 1.91 26.05 -0.28
CA ASP A 202 2.56 24.80 0.14
C ASP A 202 1.61 23.97 1.00
N SER A 203 0.87 24.60 1.92
CA SER A 203 -0.13 23.94 2.77
C SER A 203 -1.26 23.33 1.95
N ILE A 204 -1.76 24.07 0.96
CA ILE A 204 -2.74 23.58 0.00
C ILE A 204 -2.14 22.45 -0.84
N GLN A 205 -0.88 22.56 -1.28
CA GLN A 205 -0.21 21.49 -2.01
C GLN A 205 -0.12 20.19 -1.20
N VAL A 206 0.18 20.28 0.11
CA VAL A 206 0.17 19.11 1.00
C VAL A 206 -1.22 18.48 1.09
N PHE A 207 -2.28 19.29 1.20
CA PHE A 207 -3.66 18.82 1.16
C PHE A 207 -3.96 18.07 -0.15
N THR A 208 -3.71 18.72 -1.30
CA THR A 208 -4.01 18.14 -2.63
C THR A 208 -3.21 16.88 -2.91
N TYR A 209 -1.93 16.84 -2.51
CA TYR A 209 -1.09 15.67 -2.69
C TYR A 209 -1.59 14.48 -1.84
N THR A 210 -2.04 14.76 -0.62
CA THR A 210 -2.50 13.73 0.31
C THR A 210 -3.84 13.13 -0.14
N THR A 211 -4.77 13.97 -0.59
CA THR A 211 -6.04 13.51 -1.19
C THR A 211 -5.78 12.80 -2.52
N GLY A 212 -4.83 13.31 -3.32
CA GLY A 212 -4.29 12.62 -4.48
C GLY A 212 -5.23 12.53 -5.68
N THR A 213 -6.27 13.37 -5.69
CA THR A 213 -7.30 13.48 -6.75
C THR A 213 -7.15 14.77 -7.55
N ASN A 214 -7.56 14.75 -8.82
CA ASN A 214 -7.62 15.98 -9.63
C ASN A 214 -8.61 16.99 -9.06
N TRP A 215 -9.71 16.50 -8.47
CA TRP A 215 -10.71 17.29 -7.76
C TRP A 215 -10.12 18.05 -6.58
N SER A 216 -9.21 17.42 -5.82
CA SER A 216 -8.52 18.10 -4.71
C SER A 216 -7.71 19.31 -5.18
N LYS A 217 -7.06 19.23 -6.36
CA LYS A 217 -6.31 20.37 -6.93
C LYS A 217 -7.22 21.55 -7.28
N ARG A 218 -8.39 21.26 -7.86
CA ARG A 218 -9.41 22.28 -8.16
C ARG A 218 -9.93 22.90 -6.87
N LEU A 219 -10.29 22.08 -5.88
CA LEU A 219 -10.71 22.54 -4.57
C LEU A 219 -9.63 23.40 -3.89
N GLY A 220 -8.37 22.96 -3.91
CA GLY A 220 -7.26 23.72 -3.35
C GLY A 220 -7.11 25.10 -4.00
N SER A 221 -7.30 25.19 -5.31
CA SER A 221 -7.30 26.48 -6.03
C SER A 221 -8.48 27.36 -5.62
N ILE A 222 -9.65 26.77 -5.42
CA ILE A 222 -10.84 27.47 -4.92
C ILE A 222 -10.63 27.99 -3.50
N ILE A 223 -10.08 27.16 -2.60
CA ILE A 223 -9.76 27.55 -1.23
C ILE A 223 -8.74 28.69 -1.22
N LEU A 224 -7.69 28.60 -2.05
CA LEU A 224 -6.71 29.68 -2.18
C LEU A 224 -7.38 31.00 -2.55
N LYS A 225 -8.25 30.98 -3.57
CA LYS A 225 -8.94 32.19 -4.03
C LYS A 225 -9.88 32.77 -2.98
N GLY A 226 -10.72 31.94 -2.38
CA GLY A 226 -11.66 32.37 -1.35
C GLY A 226 -10.98 32.86 -0.07
N TYR A 227 -9.86 32.25 0.32
CA TYR A 227 -9.14 32.62 1.55
C TYR A 227 -8.30 33.88 1.37
N LYS A 228 -7.46 33.90 0.32
CA LYS A 228 -6.45 34.94 0.07
C LYS A 228 -7.06 36.19 -0.56
N TYR A 229 -7.82 36.01 -1.63
CA TYR A 229 -8.35 37.13 -2.42
C TYR A 229 -9.74 37.57 -1.96
N LYS A 230 -10.33 36.86 -0.98
CA LYS A 230 -11.68 37.11 -0.46
C LYS A 230 -12.74 37.14 -1.58
N GLU A 231 -12.47 36.41 -2.66
CA GLU A 231 -13.40 36.24 -3.78
C GLU A 231 -14.58 35.38 -3.35
N ASN A 232 -15.77 35.71 -3.84
CA ASN A 232 -16.92 34.82 -3.64
C ASN A 232 -16.79 33.58 -4.54
N VAL A 233 -16.37 32.47 -3.95
CA VAL A 233 -16.15 31.21 -4.65
C VAL A 233 -17.36 30.25 -4.65
N LEU A 234 -18.54 30.71 -4.24
CA LEU A 234 -19.74 29.85 -4.16
C LEU A 234 -20.05 29.18 -5.50
N HIS A 235 -20.05 29.95 -6.58
CA HIS A 235 -20.30 29.42 -7.92
C HIS A 235 -19.24 28.39 -8.32
N SER A 236 -17.96 28.64 -8.02
CA SER A 236 -16.89 27.67 -8.29
C SER A 236 -17.04 26.38 -7.49
N LEU A 237 -17.52 26.45 -6.25
CA LEU A 237 -17.82 25.28 -5.43
C LEU A 237 -19.00 24.48 -6.01
N LEU A 238 -20.09 25.16 -6.39
CA LEU A 238 -21.25 24.50 -7.03
C LEU A 238 -20.88 23.82 -8.35
N VAL A 239 -20.11 24.49 -9.21
CA VAL A 239 -19.61 23.91 -10.45
C VAL A 239 -18.71 22.70 -10.17
N LEU A 240 -17.82 22.78 -9.17
CA LEU A 240 -16.98 21.65 -8.78
C LEU A 240 -17.81 20.47 -8.30
N THR A 241 -18.81 20.71 -7.44
CA THR A 241 -19.74 19.68 -6.95
C THR A 241 -20.43 18.98 -8.12
N LYS A 242 -21.05 19.77 -9.02
CA LYS A 242 -21.74 19.22 -10.19
C LYS A 242 -20.80 18.41 -11.09
N GLN A 243 -19.58 18.91 -11.33
CA GLN A 243 -18.60 18.18 -12.14
C GLN A 243 -18.18 16.85 -11.53
N ILE A 244 -18.09 16.78 -10.20
CA ILE A 244 -17.80 15.53 -9.51
C ILE A 244 -19.00 14.58 -9.66
N GLU A 245 -20.23 15.05 -9.41
CA GLU A 245 -21.47 14.28 -9.60
C GLU A 245 -21.60 13.71 -11.01
N ASP A 246 -21.48 14.56 -12.04
CA ASP A 246 -21.53 14.15 -13.45
C ASP A 246 -20.45 13.09 -13.77
N THR A 247 -19.25 13.20 -13.17
CA THR A 247 -18.18 12.23 -13.37
C THR A 247 -18.42 10.91 -12.63
N GLU A 248 -19.01 10.94 -11.43
CA GLU A 248 -19.37 9.72 -10.70
C GLU A 248 -20.46 8.95 -11.45
N GLU A 249 -21.47 9.62 -12.00
CA GLU A 249 -22.51 9.00 -12.84
C GLU A 249 -21.91 8.33 -14.09
N MET A 250 -21.02 9.02 -14.81
CA MET A 250 -20.32 8.43 -15.96
C MET A 250 -19.48 7.20 -15.57
N LEU A 251 -18.84 7.21 -14.41
CA LEU A 251 -18.03 6.09 -13.93
C LEU A 251 -18.88 4.89 -13.49
N GLU A 252 -20.08 5.13 -12.96
CA GLU A 252 -21.05 4.07 -12.65
C GLU A 252 -21.50 3.35 -13.94
N GLU A 253 -21.69 4.09 -15.04
CA GLU A 253 -22.02 3.50 -16.35
C GLU A 253 -20.86 2.63 -16.91
N GLU A 254 -19.61 3.08 -16.77
CA GLU A 254 -18.42 2.34 -17.24
C GLU A 254 -18.01 1.16 -16.34
N GLN A 255 -18.54 1.07 -15.13
CA GLN A 255 -18.12 0.09 -14.12
C GLN A 255 -18.29 -1.36 -14.61
N SER A 256 -19.26 -1.62 -15.50
CA SER A 256 -19.60 -2.93 -16.04
C SER A 256 -18.41 -3.68 -16.68
N LEU A 257 -17.56 -2.99 -17.45
CA LEU A 257 -16.41 -3.61 -18.14
C LEU A 257 -15.28 -4.00 -17.18
N THR A 258 -15.09 -3.21 -16.13
CA THR A 258 -14.02 -3.47 -15.15
C THR A 258 -14.38 -4.62 -14.21
N VAL A 259 -15.67 -4.79 -13.94
CA VAL A 259 -16.20 -5.83 -13.05
C VAL A 259 -15.91 -7.23 -13.60
N GLU A 260 -16.06 -7.45 -14.90
CA GLU A 260 -15.72 -8.73 -15.55
C GLU A 260 -14.24 -9.09 -15.35
N SER A 261 -13.34 -8.14 -15.63
CA SER A 261 -11.89 -8.34 -15.43
C SER A 261 -11.51 -8.61 -13.98
N ILE A 262 -12.22 -7.99 -13.02
CA ILE A 262 -12.03 -8.25 -11.59
C ILE A 262 -12.41 -9.69 -11.26
N TYR A 263 -13.57 -10.16 -11.74
CA TYR A 263 -14.05 -11.53 -11.50
C TYR A 263 -13.12 -12.57 -12.09
N ASP A 264 -12.67 -12.39 -13.34
CA ASP A 264 -11.74 -13.32 -13.99
C ASP A 264 -10.48 -13.54 -13.18
N GLY A 265 -9.86 -12.45 -12.70
CA GLY A 265 -8.64 -12.61 -11.92
C GLY A 265 -8.87 -13.18 -10.52
N PHE A 266 -10.02 -12.96 -9.87
CA PHE A 266 -10.37 -13.68 -8.64
C PHE A 266 -10.68 -15.17 -8.88
N LEU A 267 -11.31 -15.49 -10.01
CA LEU A 267 -11.68 -16.84 -10.41
C LEU A 267 -10.46 -17.70 -10.77
N THR A 268 -9.33 -17.09 -11.13
CA THR A 268 -8.08 -17.83 -11.37
C THR A 268 -7.57 -18.61 -10.16
N VAL A 269 -7.84 -18.15 -8.93
CA VAL A 269 -7.42 -18.85 -7.69
C VAL A 269 -8.15 -20.19 -7.50
N PRO A 270 -9.50 -20.25 -7.46
CA PRO A 270 -10.21 -21.52 -7.34
C PRO A 270 -9.98 -22.41 -8.56
N LEU A 271 -9.83 -21.86 -9.77
CA LEU A 271 -9.44 -22.65 -10.94
C LEU A 271 -8.07 -23.31 -10.77
N PHE A 272 -7.07 -22.58 -10.27
CA PHE A 272 -5.75 -23.13 -10.02
C PHE A 272 -5.81 -24.27 -9.00
N ILE A 273 -6.49 -24.07 -7.86
CA ILE A 273 -6.67 -25.12 -6.85
C ILE A 273 -7.45 -26.32 -7.42
N GLY A 274 -8.53 -26.06 -8.14
CA GLY A 274 -9.33 -27.09 -8.80
C GLY A 274 -8.52 -27.90 -9.82
N SER A 275 -7.64 -27.25 -10.58
CA SER A 275 -6.75 -27.91 -11.54
C SER A 275 -5.78 -28.88 -10.86
N LEU A 276 -5.24 -28.53 -9.69
CA LEU A 276 -4.36 -29.41 -8.91
C LEU A 276 -5.13 -30.60 -8.35
N LEU A 277 -6.34 -30.38 -7.84
CA LEU A 277 -7.21 -31.46 -7.34
C LEU A 277 -7.61 -32.43 -8.45
N LEU A 278 -8.05 -31.91 -9.61
CA LEU A 278 -8.37 -32.74 -10.77
C LEU A 278 -7.13 -33.47 -11.29
N GLY A 279 -5.96 -32.82 -11.31
CA GLY A 279 -4.69 -33.46 -11.63
C GLY A 279 -4.39 -34.64 -10.70
N TYR A 280 -4.64 -34.50 -9.40
CA TYR A 280 -4.47 -35.57 -8.43
C TYR A 280 -5.43 -36.75 -8.69
N PHE A 281 -6.72 -36.47 -8.93
CA PHE A 281 -7.70 -37.52 -9.21
C PHE A 281 -7.46 -38.23 -10.55
N THR A 282 -7.01 -37.51 -11.57
CA THR A 282 -6.74 -38.07 -12.91
C THR A 282 -5.45 -38.89 -12.99
N SER A 283 -4.48 -38.64 -12.10
CA SER A 283 -3.21 -39.39 -12.05
C SER A 283 -3.36 -40.86 -11.66
N GLY A 284 -4.51 -41.27 -11.10
CA GLY A 284 -4.84 -42.67 -10.82
C GLY A 284 -3.78 -43.37 -9.96
N ALA A 285 -3.15 -44.42 -10.50
CA ALA A 285 -2.14 -45.24 -9.82
C ALA A 285 -0.69 -44.72 -9.92
N GLN A 286 -0.46 -43.62 -10.65
CA GLN A 286 0.87 -43.01 -10.75
C GLN A 286 1.09 -42.00 -9.61
N ASP A 287 2.33 -41.93 -9.09
CA ASP A 287 2.72 -40.97 -8.07
C ASP A 287 2.62 -39.52 -8.61
N TRP A 288 1.48 -38.87 -8.39
CA TRP A 288 1.20 -37.50 -8.84
C TRP A 288 2.30 -36.51 -8.43
N PHE A 289 2.81 -36.63 -7.20
CA PHE A 289 3.90 -35.77 -6.71
C PHE A 289 5.18 -35.94 -7.53
N LYS A 290 5.49 -37.15 -7.99
CA LYS A 290 6.66 -37.41 -8.81
C LYS A 290 6.47 -36.87 -10.22
N LEU A 291 5.25 -36.92 -10.77
CA LEU A 291 4.93 -36.33 -12.07
C LEU A 291 4.99 -34.80 -12.03
N GLN A 292 4.43 -34.19 -10.99
CA GLN A 292 4.32 -32.73 -10.88
C GLN A 292 5.64 -32.06 -10.48
N PHE A 293 6.46 -32.71 -9.64
CA PHE A 293 7.69 -32.11 -9.09
C PHE A 293 8.97 -32.83 -9.48
N GLY A 294 8.90 -33.98 -10.16
CA GLY A 294 10.07 -34.74 -10.58
C GLY A 294 10.65 -34.29 -11.91
N GLU A 295 9.82 -33.78 -12.83
CA GLU A 295 10.26 -33.30 -14.14
C GLU A 295 10.48 -31.79 -14.15
N LYS A 296 11.55 -31.34 -14.82
CA LYS A 296 11.93 -29.92 -14.87
C LYS A 296 10.80 -29.05 -15.46
N TRP A 297 10.16 -29.54 -16.51
CA TRP A 297 9.14 -28.81 -17.26
C TRP A 297 7.82 -28.69 -16.48
N THR A 298 7.40 -29.73 -15.77
CA THR A 298 6.18 -29.70 -14.95
C THR A 298 6.35 -28.82 -13.73
N LEU A 299 7.54 -28.84 -13.11
CA LEU A 299 7.87 -27.94 -12.02
C LEU A 299 7.93 -26.48 -12.50
N PHE A 300 8.48 -26.22 -13.70
CA PHE A 300 8.47 -24.89 -14.30
C PHE A 300 7.05 -24.36 -14.55
N THR A 301 6.17 -25.16 -15.17
CA THR A 301 4.77 -24.74 -15.43
C THR A 301 3.99 -24.58 -14.13
N PHE A 302 4.28 -25.37 -13.09
CA PHE A 302 3.76 -25.15 -11.74
C PHE A 302 4.21 -23.82 -11.15
N CYS A 303 5.50 -23.50 -11.17
CA CYS A 303 6.00 -22.21 -10.68
C CYS A 303 5.39 -21.03 -11.47
N LEU A 304 5.27 -21.18 -12.79
CA LEU A 304 4.67 -20.16 -13.66
C LEU A 304 3.20 -19.93 -13.33
N SER A 305 2.43 -21.00 -13.12
CA SER A 305 1.01 -20.90 -12.77
C SER A 305 0.78 -20.30 -11.38
N VAL A 306 1.62 -20.63 -10.39
CA VAL A 306 1.59 -19.99 -9.06
C VAL A 306 1.81 -18.48 -9.19
N VAL A 307 2.87 -18.07 -9.89
CA VAL A 307 3.18 -16.65 -10.06
C VAL A 307 2.10 -15.95 -10.88
N GLY A 308 1.62 -16.56 -11.97
CA GLY A 308 0.52 -16.04 -12.76
C GLY A 308 -0.75 -15.82 -11.93
N THR A 309 -1.11 -16.75 -11.07
CA THR A 309 -2.26 -16.64 -10.16
C THR A 309 -2.07 -15.49 -9.16
N VAL A 310 -0.87 -15.33 -8.60
CA VAL A 310 -0.56 -14.21 -7.68
C VAL A 310 -0.68 -12.86 -8.40
N PHE A 311 -0.11 -12.72 -9.60
CA PHE A 311 -0.17 -11.48 -10.37
C PHE A 311 -1.61 -11.16 -10.82
N SER A 312 -2.35 -12.17 -11.26
CA SER A 312 -3.77 -12.07 -11.61
C SER A 312 -4.60 -11.52 -10.43
N LEU A 313 -4.42 -12.07 -9.24
CA LEU A 313 -5.07 -11.59 -8.01
C LEU A 313 -4.66 -10.15 -7.68
N ILE A 314 -3.36 -9.81 -7.78
CA ILE A 314 -2.86 -8.45 -7.54
C ILE A 314 -3.52 -7.45 -8.50
N ILE A 315 -3.63 -7.81 -9.79
CA ILE A 315 -4.28 -6.98 -10.81
C ILE A 315 -5.76 -6.81 -10.49
N SER A 316 -6.50 -7.88 -10.15
CA SER A 316 -7.91 -7.77 -9.75
C SER A 316 -8.11 -6.89 -8.52
N ILE A 317 -7.25 -6.99 -7.50
CA ILE A 317 -7.32 -6.12 -6.32
C ILE A 317 -7.04 -4.66 -6.71
N TYR A 318 -6.12 -4.43 -7.63
CA TYR A 318 -5.81 -3.08 -8.12
C TYR A 318 -7.00 -2.48 -8.89
N LEU A 319 -7.60 -3.25 -9.80
CA LEU A 319 -8.76 -2.85 -10.60
C LEU A 319 -10.03 -2.66 -9.77
N LYS A 320 -10.19 -3.41 -8.67
CA LYS A 320 -11.34 -3.31 -7.76
C LYS A 320 -11.56 -1.91 -7.17
N HIS A 321 -10.52 -1.10 -7.13
CA HIS A 321 -10.59 0.26 -6.59
C HIS A 321 -10.14 1.27 -7.67
N PRO A 322 -10.89 1.44 -8.77
CA PRO A 322 -10.56 2.46 -9.74
C PRO A 322 -10.67 3.83 -9.07
N LYS A 323 -9.83 4.79 -9.43
CA LYS A 323 -9.99 6.15 -8.90
C LYS A 323 -11.21 6.80 -9.55
N ASN A 324 -11.98 7.57 -8.77
CA ASN A 324 -13.11 8.38 -9.27
C ASN A 324 -12.66 9.70 -9.91
N ASP A 325 -11.45 9.73 -10.49
CA ASP A 325 -10.92 10.91 -11.16
C ASP A 325 -10.37 10.50 -12.54
N LEU A 326 -10.96 11.08 -13.59
CA LEU A 326 -10.37 11.12 -14.93
C LEU A 326 -9.17 12.09 -14.98
#